data_AF-K2FJT6-F1
#
_entry.id   AF-K2FJT6-F1
#
_cell.length_a   1.000
_cell.length_b   1.000
_cell.length_c   1.000
_cell.angle_alpha   90.00
_cell.angle_beta   90.00
_cell.angle_gamma   90.00
#
_symmetry.space_group_name_H-M   'P 1'
#
loop_
_entity.id
_entity.type
_entity.pdbx_description
1 polymer ?
#
loop_
_entity_poly.entity_id
_entity_poly.type
_entity_poly.pdbx_seq_one_letter_code
_entity_poly.pdbx_strand_id
1 'polypeptide(L)'
;MKKGCLILSALGILVSTSTQARVNVCVFDLLGKSGESYKLLEEWALAAKGWGAEIQLSAYQDEAKVDQDVKAGKCDAFYMTSMRARAYNKFAGSIDAIGGVPNNDIAMKAISYVLDKRNSKRLIT
;
A
#
# COMPACT_ATOMS: atom_id res chain seq x y z
N MET A 1 -1.89 -58.94 -32.60
CA MET A 1 -1.24 -58.16 -31.53
C MET A 1 -0.78 -56.84 -32.14
N LYS A 2 -1.56 -55.77 -31.92
CA LYS A 2 -1.41 -54.49 -32.64
C LYS A 2 -0.31 -53.64 -32.02
N LYS A 3 0.64 -53.24 -32.86
CA LYS A 3 1.61 -52.17 -32.63
C LYS A 3 0.87 -50.82 -32.73
N GLY A 4 1.20 -49.85 -31.89
CA GLY A 4 0.82 -48.47 -32.18
C GLY A 4 0.79 -47.50 -31.01
N CYS A 5 1.51 -46.40 -31.21
CA CYS A 5 1.30 -45.05 -30.66
C CYS A 5 1.88 -44.70 -29.29
N LEU A 6 3.09 -44.13 -29.37
CA LEU A 6 3.56 -43.00 -28.55
C LEU A 6 2.48 -41.91 -28.45
N ILE A 7 2.12 -41.47 -27.25
CA ILE A 7 1.48 -40.17 -27.04
C ILE A 7 2.26 -39.42 -25.95
N LEU A 8 3.00 -38.41 -26.40
CA LEU A 8 3.55 -37.34 -25.58
C LEU A 8 2.42 -36.67 -24.79
N SER A 9 2.38 -36.88 -23.47
CA SER A 9 1.60 -36.02 -22.58
C SER A 9 2.41 -34.76 -22.29
N ALA A 10 2.16 -33.73 -23.10
CA ALA A 10 2.69 -32.38 -22.91
C ALA A 10 2.27 -31.85 -21.53
N LEU A 11 3.27 -31.70 -20.65
CA LEU A 11 3.15 -31.06 -19.35
C LEU A 11 2.95 -29.55 -19.61
N GLY A 12 1.70 -29.12 -19.73
CA GLY A 12 1.34 -27.70 -19.82
C GLY A 12 1.60 -27.01 -18.50
N ILE A 13 2.82 -26.51 -18.31
CA ILE A 13 3.14 -25.56 -17.23
C ILE A 13 2.46 -24.24 -17.62
N LEU A 14 1.25 -24.02 -17.09
CA LEU A 14 0.67 -22.70 -17.00
C LEU A 14 1.57 -21.87 -16.08
N VAL A 15 2.55 -21.19 -16.66
CA VAL A 15 3.22 -20.08 -15.99
C VAL A 15 2.17 -18.99 -15.84
N SER A 16 1.52 -18.94 -14.68
CA SER A 16 0.77 -17.77 -14.24
C SER A 16 1.76 -16.62 -14.11
N THR A 17 1.94 -15.83 -15.17
CA THR A 17 2.54 -14.51 -15.04
C THR A 17 1.60 -13.73 -14.14
N SER A 18 1.97 -13.54 -12.86
CA SER A 18 1.30 -12.61 -11.99
C SER A 18 1.47 -11.23 -12.62
N THR A 19 0.47 -10.76 -13.36
CA THR A 19 0.36 -9.35 -13.72
C THR A 19 0.25 -8.59 -12.41
N GLN A 20 1.37 -8.03 -11.96
CA GLN A 20 1.40 -7.16 -10.80
C GLN A 20 0.47 -5.99 -11.12
N ALA A 21 -0.69 -5.95 -10.46
CA ALA A 21 -1.65 -4.88 -10.68
C ALA A 21 -0.98 -3.55 -10.32
N ARG A 22 -1.11 -2.54 -11.18
CA ARG A 22 -0.69 -1.18 -10.85
C ARG A 22 -1.48 -0.72 -9.64
N VAL A 23 -0.79 -0.30 -8.60
CA VAL A 23 -1.42 0.21 -7.37
C VAL A 23 -1.49 1.72 -7.47
N ASN A 24 -2.70 2.28 -7.52
CA ASN A 24 -2.90 3.73 -7.51
C ASN A 24 -2.94 4.25 -6.07
N VAL A 25 -2.03 5.16 -5.73
CA VAL A 25 -1.89 5.75 -4.40
C VAL A 25 -2.21 7.23 -4.46
N CYS A 26 -3.22 7.64 -3.71
CA CYS A 26 -3.64 9.04 -3.61
C CYS A 26 -2.91 9.71 -2.45
N VAL A 27 -2.08 10.70 -2.76
CA VAL A 27 -1.16 11.35 -1.82
C VAL A 27 -1.62 12.77 -1.58
N PHE A 28 -1.95 13.07 -0.32
CA PHE A 28 -2.20 14.43 0.14
C PHE A 28 -0.88 15.14 0.45
N ASP A 29 -0.70 16.32 -0.13
CA ASP A 29 0.36 17.27 0.21
C ASP A 29 -0.15 18.70 -0.04
N LEU A 30 0.09 19.62 0.90
CA LEU A 30 -0.32 21.03 0.78
C LEU A 30 0.19 21.70 -0.51
N LEU A 31 1.40 21.32 -0.95
CA LEU A 31 2.02 21.84 -2.16
C LEU A 31 1.80 20.92 -3.39
N GLY A 32 0.98 19.87 -3.25
CA GLY A 32 0.72 18.88 -4.28
C GLY A 32 2.02 18.19 -4.72
N LYS A 33 2.26 18.14 -6.05
CA LYS A 33 3.44 17.46 -6.62
C LYS A 33 4.78 18.09 -6.21
N SER A 34 4.77 19.33 -5.74
CA SER A 34 5.97 20.07 -5.34
C SER A 34 6.29 19.95 -3.86
N GLY A 35 5.45 19.26 -3.08
CA GLY A 35 5.65 19.14 -1.64
C GLY A 35 6.55 17.99 -1.23
N GLU A 36 7.12 18.12 -0.03
CA GLU A 36 8.08 17.14 0.50
C GLU A 36 7.45 15.78 0.76
N SER A 37 6.18 15.73 1.19
CA SER A 37 5.52 14.44 1.39
C SER A 37 5.30 13.73 0.07
N TYR A 38 4.90 14.46 -0.98
CA TYR A 38 4.78 13.86 -2.31
C TYR A 38 6.13 13.37 -2.85
N LYS A 39 7.21 14.13 -2.66
CA LYS A 39 8.56 13.74 -3.07
C LYS A 39 9.06 12.48 -2.35
N LEU A 40 8.83 12.38 -1.04
CA LEU A 40 9.12 11.16 -0.27
C LEU A 40 8.39 9.94 -0.85
N LEU A 41 7.12 10.11 -1.23
CA LEU A 41 6.34 9.02 -1.81
C LEU A 41 6.82 8.67 -3.23
N GLU A 42 7.31 9.62 -4.02
CA GLU A 42 7.96 9.36 -5.31
C GLU A 42 9.22 8.49 -5.13
N GLU A 43 10.05 8.78 -4.14
CA GLU A 43 11.23 7.98 -3.80
C GLU A 43 10.83 6.56 -3.35
N TRP A 44 9.80 6.45 -2.50
CA TRP A 44 9.25 5.16 -2.10
C TRP A 44 8.69 4.37 -3.29
N ALA A 45 7.95 5.02 -4.19
CA ALA A 45 7.42 4.38 -5.41
C ALA A 45 8.55 3.91 -6.33
N LEU A 46 9.67 4.63 -6.40
CA LEU A 46 10.86 4.21 -7.13
C LEU A 46 11.51 2.99 -6.48
N ALA A 47 11.71 3.00 -5.16
CA ALA A 47 12.25 1.87 -4.40
C ALA A 47 11.35 0.62 -4.53
N ALA A 48 10.04 0.82 -4.57
CA ALA A 48 9.06 -0.25 -4.69
C ALA A 48 9.14 -1.02 -6.02
N LYS A 49 9.69 -0.42 -7.08
CA LYS A 49 9.97 -1.15 -8.31
C LYS A 49 10.98 -2.27 -8.10
N GLY A 50 11.91 -2.11 -7.14
CA GLY A 50 12.92 -3.12 -6.81
C GLY A 50 12.34 -4.42 -6.27
N TRP A 51 11.18 -4.38 -5.60
CA TRP A 51 10.45 -5.58 -5.16
C TRP A 51 9.26 -5.94 -6.07
N GLY A 52 9.24 -5.39 -7.29
CA GLY A 52 8.26 -5.72 -8.33
C GLY A 52 6.93 -4.97 -8.25
N ALA A 53 6.76 -3.98 -7.36
CA ALA A 53 5.53 -3.20 -7.27
C ALA A 53 5.53 -2.01 -8.23
N GLU A 54 4.51 -1.93 -9.09
CA GLU A 54 4.29 -0.76 -9.95
C GLU A 54 3.29 0.19 -9.26
N ILE A 55 3.82 1.31 -8.75
CA ILE A 55 3.06 2.29 -7.96
C ILE A 55 2.83 3.55 -8.80
N GLN A 56 1.55 3.93 -8.95
CA GLN A 56 1.14 5.17 -9.59
C GLN A 56 0.72 6.16 -8.51
N LEU A 57 1.33 7.35 -8.47
CA LEU A 57 1.01 8.37 -7.48
C LEU A 57 0.09 9.44 -8.08
N SER A 58 -0.97 9.77 -7.34
CA SER A 58 -1.89 10.87 -7.65
C SER A 58 -1.80 11.91 -6.55
N ALA A 59 -1.36 13.12 -6.87
CA ALA A 59 -1.21 14.21 -5.90
C ALA A 59 -2.53 14.95 -5.65
N TYR A 60 -2.84 15.23 -4.39
CA TYR A 60 -4.00 15.98 -3.96
C TYR A 60 -3.58 17.08 -2.98
N GLN A 61 -4.11 18.29 -3.18
CA GLN A 61 -3.94 19.39 -2.22
C GLN A 61 -5.08 19.50 -1.20
N ASP A 62 -6.19 18.82 -1.46
CA ASP A 62 -7.34 18.79 -0.58
C ASP A 62 -7.50 17.36 -0.06
N GLU A 63 -7.30 17.22 1.25
CA GLU A 63 -7.43 15.94 1.94
C GLU A 63 -8.87 15.41 1.92
N ALA A 64 -9.87 16.30 1.78
CA ALA A 64 -11.27 15.91 1.61
C ALA A 64 -11.52 15.15 0.33
N LYS A 65 -10.86 15.56 -0.75
CA LYS A 65 -10.97 14.86 -2.03
C LYS A 65 -10.32 13.49 -1.98
N VAL A 66 -9.21 13.32 -1.25
CA VAL A 66 -8.60 11.99 -1.04
C VAL A 66 -9.60 11.07 -0.35
N ASP A 67 -10.20 11.51 0.76
CA ASP A 67 -11.20 10.70 1.48
C ASP A 67 -12.40 10.31 0.60
N GLN A 68 -12.89 11.24 -0.23
CA GLN A 68 -13.99 10.99 -1.16
C GLN A 68 -13.59 10.00 -2.26
N ASP A 69 -12.43 10.18 -2.88
CA ASP A 69 -11.95 9.33 -3.97
C ASP A 69 -11.58 7.91 -3.49
N VAL A 70 -11.08 7.79 -2.27
CA VAL A 70 -10.87 6.49 -1.59
C VAL A 70 -12.21 5.79 -1.37
N LYS A 71 -13.21 6.47 -0.82
CA LYS A 71 -14.56 5.92 -0.63
C LYS A 71 -15.24 5.57 -1.95
N ALA A 72 -14.94 6.30 -3.02
CA ALA A 72 -15.43 6.04 -4.37
C ALA A 72 -14.65 4.92 -5.10
N GLY A 73 -13.61 4.34 -4.49
CA GLY A 73 -12.84 3.24 -5.06
C GLY A 73 -11.89 3.65 -6.19
N LYS A 74 -11.51 4.94 -6.28
CA LYS A 74 -10.56 5.43 -7.29
C LYS A 74 -9.10 5.21 -6.90
N CYS A 75 -8.83 5.03 -5.61
CA CYS A 75 -7.50 4.87 -5.03
C CYS A 75 -7.41 3.53 -4.31
N ASP A 76 -6.38 2.73 -4.59
CA ASP A 76 -6.12 1.46 -3.92
C ASP A 76 -5.46 1.67 -2.55
N ALA A 77 -4.67 2.75 -2.43
CA ALA A 77 -4.08 3.20 -1.19
C ALA A 77 -4.06 4.73 -1.12
N PHE A 78 -3.80 5.24 0.07
CA PHE A 78 -3.77 6.67 0.31
C PHE A 78 -2.68 7.06 1.32
N TYR A 79 -2.15 8.25 1.15
CA TYR A 79 -1.30 8.94 2.11
C TYR A 79 -2.00 10.22 2.52
N MET A 80 -2.42 10.29 3.78
CA MET A 80 -3.15 11.41 4.37
C MET A 80 -2.77 11.54 5.86
N THR A 81 -3.22 12.60 6.52
CA THR A 81 -2.96 12.78 7.95
C THR A 81 -3.64 11.69 8.77
N SER A 82 -3.02 11.35 9.89
CA SER A 82 -3.56 10.49 10.96
C SER A 82 -4.97 10.92 11.39
N MET A 83 -5.27 12.22 11.40
CA MET A 83 -6.57 12.77 11.78
C MET A 83 -7.72 12.22 10.92
N ARG A 84 -7.55 12.17 9.60
CA ARG A 84 -8.55 11.55 8.70
C ARG A 84 -8.37 10.05 8.57
N ALA A 85 -7.14 9.56 8.55
CA ALA A 85 -6.84 8.14 8.44
C ALA A 85 -7.44 7.33 9.61
N ARG A 86 -7.67 7.94 10.78
CA ARG A 86 -8.29 7.31 11.95
C ARG A 86 -9.64 6.66 11.65
N ALA A 87 -10.41 7.19 10.70
CA ALA A 87 -11.69 6.58 10.29
C ALA A 87 -11.50 5.19 9.68
N TYR A 88 -10.35 4.96 9.02
CA TYR A 88 -9.98 3.70 8.38
C TYR A 88 -9.14 2.81 9.30
N ASN A 89 -8.26 3.41 10.10
CA ASN A 89 -7.33 2.69 10.97
C ASN A 89 -7.17 3.40 12.32
N LYS A 90 -7.69 2.78 13.39
CA LYS A 90 -7.61 3.28 14.77
C LYS A 90 -6.16 3.43 15.26
N PHE A 91 -5.23 2.59 14.78
CA PHE A 91 -3.82 2.65 15.16
C PHE A 91 -3.13 3.90 14.62
N ALA A 92 -3.54 4.40 13.44
CA ALA A 92 -2.98 5.62 12.87
C ALA A 92 -3.15 6.84 13.79
N GLY A 93 -4.26 6.91 14.55
CA GLY A 93 -4.45 7.95 15.56
C GLY A 93 -3.61 7.76 16.83
N SER A 94 -3.20 6.54 17.16
CA SER A 94 -2.42 6.26 18.38
C SER A 94 -0.96 6.69 18.27
N ILE A 95 -0.37 6.57 17.08
CA ILE A 95 1.02 6.97 16.83
C ILE A 95 1.19 8.50 16.73
N ASP A 96 0.10 9.20 16.40
CA ASP A 96 0.05 10.66 16.29
C ASP A 96 -0.12 11.38 17.62
N ALA A 97 -0.42 10.64 18.69
CA ALA A 97 -0.51 11.20 20.03
C ALA A 97 0.84 11.80 20.45
N ILE A 98 0.81 12.91 21.19
CA ILE A 98 2.02 13.52 21.75
C ILE A 98 2.73 12.48 22.62
N GLY A 99 3.98 12.16 22.24
CA GLY A 99 4.77 11.13 22.91
C GLY A 99 4.48 9.68 22.47
N GLY A 100 3.68 9.46 21.42
CA GLY A 100 3.33 8.13 20.91
C GLY A 100 4.52 7.37 20.31
N VAL A 101 5.45 8.07 19.66
CA VAL A 101 6.69 7.51 19.11
C VAL A 101 7.88 8.39 19.53
N PRO A 102 8.41 8.21 20.75
CA PRO A 102 9.45 9.08 21.31
C PRO A 102 10.86 8.81 20.76
N ASN A 103 11.09 7.64 20.16
CA ASN A 103 12.37 7.24 19.58
C ASN A 103 12.20 6.13 18.54
N ASN A 104 13.29 5.80 17.84
CA ASN A 104 13.30 4.80 16.77
C ASN A 104 13.00 3.38 17.26
N ASP A 105 13.36 3.02 18.49
CA ASP A 105 13.05 1.69 19.05
C ASP A 105 11.54 1.49 19.20
N ILE A 106 10.82 2.55 19.60
CA ILE A 106 9.36 2.53 19.65
C ILE A 106 8.76 2.55 18.24
N ALA A 107 9.36 3.29 17.30
CA ALA A 107 8.92 3.29 15.90
C ALA A 107 8.99 1.88 15.28
N MET A 108 10.09 1.15 15.50
CA MET A 108 10.25 -0.23 15.02
C MET A 108 9.22 -1.18 15.64
N LYS A 109 8.90 -1.01 16.92
CA LYS A 109 7.85 -1.79 17.58
C LYS A 109 6.47 -1.48 17.00
N ALA A 110 6.17 -0.22 16.71
CA ALA A 110 4.93 0.20 16.07
C ALA A 110 4.78 -0.41 14.66
N ILE A 111 5.85 -0.36 13.85
CA ILE A 111 5.88 -0.99 12.52
C ILE A 111 5.65 -2.50 12.65
N SER A 112 6.38 -3.16 13.54
CA SER A 112 6.23 -4.61 13.78
C SER A 112 4.82 -4.98 14.22
N TYR A 113 4.19 -4.14 15.04
CA TYR A 113 2.81 -4.33 15.50
C TYR A 113 1.80 -4.28 14.33
N VAL A 114 1.96 -3.34 13.40
CA VAL A 114 1.07 -3.18 12.24
C VAL A 114 1.26 -4.29 11.21
N LEU A 115 2.49 -4.74 11.00
CA LEU A 115 2.81 -5.80 10.04
C LEU A 115 2.38 -7.20 10.54
N ASP A 116 2.14 -7.36 11.83
CA ASP A 116 1.67 -8.61 12.41
C ASP A 116 0.18 -8.85 12.11
N LYS A 117 -0.10 -9.87 11.30
CA LYS A 117 -1.45 -10.29 10.91
C LYS A 117 -2.39 -10.54 12.09
N ARG A 118 -1.85 -10.93 13.26
CA ARG A 118 -2.63 -11.15 14.49
C ARG A 118 -3.32 -9.87 14.99
N ASN A 119 -2.75 -8.71 14.67
CA ASN A 119 -3.25 -7.41 15.11
C ASN A 119 -4.24 -6.77 14.13
N SER A 120 -4.42 -7.32 12.92
CA SER A 120 -5.32 -6.78 11.89
C SER A 120 -6.71 -6.36 12.41
N LYS A 121 -7.35 -7.19 13.22
CA LYS A 121 -8.67 -6.91 13.84
C LYS A 121 -8.69 -5.70 14.78
N ARG A 122 -7.53 -5.30 15.30
CA ARG A 122 -7.35 -4.15 16.20
C ARG A 122 -7.04 -2.85 15.47
N LEU A 123 -6.63 -2.95 14.20
CA LEU A 123 -6.30 -1.78 13.38
C LEU A 123 -7.55 -1.16 12.78
N ILE A 124 -8.51 -1.98 12.38
CA ILE A 124 -9.73 -1.54 11.68
C ILE A 124 -10.80 -1.00 12.63
N THR A 125 -11.68 -0.14 12.09
CA THR A 125 -12.80 0.45 12.84
C THR A 125 -13.92 -0.55 13.08
#